data_AF-A0A7S4DTE7-F1
#
_entry.id   AF-A0A7S4DTE7-F1
#
_cell.length_a   1.000
_cell.length_b   1.000
_cell.length_c   1.000
_cell.angle_alpha   90.00
_cell.angle_beta   90.00
_cell.angle_gamma   90.00
#
_symmetry.space_group_name_H-M   'P 1'
#
loop_
_entity.id
_entity.type
_entity.pdbx_description
1 polymer ?
#
loop_
_entity_poly.entity_id
_entity_poly.type
_entity_poly.pdbx_seq_one_letter_code
_entity_poly.pdbx_strand_id
1 'polypeptide(L)'
;REGGEDHSSSESSCRGPHIYTVSNPIFPELGGTSYSIIGLYLTVVLTIGRFVRLSFSGQLSRVIYEQLHDVDDLVDYCEVVYIARYSVQYELEEELYRKLIKIFRTPDLLIQLTRRRDQAPPAHQRILSRGR
;
A
#
# COMPACT_ATOMS: atom_id res chain seq x y z
N ARG A 1 -28.45 -42.71 -81.91
CA ARG A 1 -28.81 -42.49 -83.33
C ARG A 1 -29.91 -41.45 -83.31
N GLU A 2 -29.60 -40.28 -83.89
CA GLU A 2 -30.51 -39.23 -84.39
C GLU A 2 -31.41 -38.56 -83.33
N GLY A 3 -31.38 -37.25 -83.10
CA GLY A 3 -30.90 -36.13 -83.89
C GLY A 3 -32.02 -35.08 -83.96
N GLY A 4 -31.71 -33.83 -83.61
CA GLY A 4 -32.41 -32.61 -84.03
C GLY A 4 -33.82 -32.36 -83.48
N GLU A 5 -34.03 -31.21 -82.86
CA GLU A 5 -34.66 -30.06 -83.54
C GLU A 5 -34.80 -28.91 -82.53
N ASP A 6 -33.89 -27.96 -82.68
CA ASP A 6 -33.92 -26.68 -82.01
C ASP A 6 -35.07 -25.86 -82.62
N HIS A 7 -36.14 -25.61 -81.87
CA HIS A 7 -37.09 -24.55 -82.19
C HIS A 7 -36.85 -23.36 -81.26
N SER A 8 -36.07 -22.44 -81.80
CA SER A 8 -35.99 -21.03 -81.44
C SER A 8 -37.39 -20.47 -81.17
N SER A 9 -37.67 -20.15 -79.92
CA SER A 9 -38.58 -19.08 -79.55
C SER A 9 -37.83 -18.16 -78.61
N SER A 10 -37.39 -17.06 -79.21
CA SER A 10 -36.75 -15.92 -78.59
C SER A 10 -37.68 -15.28 -77.56
N GLU A 11 -37.59 -15.70 -76.31
CA GLU A 11 -37.98 -14.86 -75.18
C GLU A 11 -36.73 -14.13 -74.69
N SER A 12 -36.56 -12.93 -75.23
CA SER A 12 -35.64 -11.92 -74.72
C SER A 12 -36.08 -11.51 -73.31
N SER A 13 -35.83 -12.36 -72.32
CA SER A 13 -35.94 -11.99 -70.91
C SER A 13 -34.87 -10.93 -70.67
N CYS A 14 -35.27 -9.66 -70.73
CA CYS A 14 -34.44 -8.52 -70.35
C CYS A 14 -33.92 -8.72 -68.93
N ARG A 15 -32.78 -9.41 -68.78
CA ARG A 15 -32.03 -9.45 -67.53
C ARG A 15 -31.48 -8.05 -67.32
N GLY A 16 -32.18 -7.27 -66.49
CA GLY A 16 -31.68 -6.00 -65.98
C GLY A 16 -30.28 -6.18 -65.36
N PRO A 17 -29.49 -5.10 -65.26
CA PRO A 17 -28.10 -5.19 -64.82
C PRO A 17 -27.99 -5.85 -63.44
N HIS A 18 -27.17 -6.90 -63.34
CA HIS A 18 -26.94 -7.64 -62.10
C HIS A 18 -25.90 -6.91 -61.25
N ILE A 19 -26.32 -6.34 -60.13
CA ILE A 19 -25.45 -5.58 -59.22
C ILE A 19 -25.03 -6.48 -58.07
N TYR A 20 -23.72 -6.70 -57.93
CA TYR A 20 -23.14 -7.33 -56.75
C TYR A 20 -22.58 -6.25 -55.84
N THR A 21 -23.20 -6.05 -54.68
CA THR A 21 -22.69 -5.14 -53.65
C THR A 21 -21.94 -5.93 -52.59
N VAL A 22 -20.64 -5.67 -52.44
CA VAL A 22 -19.86 -6.14 -51.30
C VAL A 22 -19.78 -4.98 -50.32
N SER A 23 -20.61 -5.01 -49.28
CA SER A 23 -20.52 -4.07 -48.17
C SER A 23 -19.56 -4.60 -47.12
N ASN A 24 -18.51 -3.84 -46.84
CA ASN A 24 -17.65 -4.11 -45.69
C ASN A 24 -18.40 -3.66 -44.41
N PRO A 25 -18.36 -4.44 -43.31
CA PRO A 25 -18.94 -3.98 -42.04
C PRO A 25 -18.30 -2.65 -41.62
N ILE A 26 -19.14 -1.63 -41.36
CA ILE A 26 -18.72 -0.25 -41.02
C ILE A 26 -18.35 -0.11 -39.54
N PHE A 27 -18.20 -1.22 -38.84
CA PHE A 27 -17.64 -1.23 -37.49
C PHE A 27 -16.25 -1.87 -37.59
N PRO A 28 -15.24 -1.12 -38.04
CA PRO A 28 -13.87 -1.59 -37.89
C PRO A 28 -13.69 -1.71 -36.39
N GLU A 29 -13.35 -2.91 -35.94
CA GLU A 29 -13.18 -3.23 -34.53
C GLU A 29 -12.59 -2.05 -33.79
N LEU A 30 -13.29 -1.67 -32.74
CA LEU A 30 -13.00 -0.70 -31.70
C LEU A 30 -11.48 -0.67 -31.39
N GLY A 31 -10.68 -0.05 -32.28
CA GLY A 31 -9.24 -0.33 -32.47
C GLY A 31 -8.33 0.16 -31.37
N GLY A 32 -8.92 0.69 -30.30
CA GLY A 32 -8.26 1.06 -29.05
C GLY A 32 -8.72 0.24 -27.84
N THR A 33 -9.71 -0.66 -27.96
CA THR A 33 -10.20 -1.40 -26.79
C THR A 33 -9.31 -2.54 -26.33
N SER A 34 -8.58 -3.18 -27.25
CA SER A 34 -7.58 -4.19 -26.89
C SER A 34 -6.46 -3.58 -26.04
N TYR A 35 -5.95 -2.40 -26.41
CA TYR A 35 -4.95 -1.69 -25.61
C TYR A 35 -5.55 -1.09 -24.32
N SER A 36 -6.81 -0.64 -24.36
CA SER A 36 -7.50 -0.12 -23.19
C SER A 36 -7.70 -1.19 -22.11
N ILE A 37 -8.09 -2.42 -22.49
CA ILE A 37 -8.29 -3.51 -21.52
C ILE A 37 -6.96 -3.99 -20.94
N ILE A 38 -5.89 -3.98 -21.73
CA ILE A 38 -4.53 -4.26 -21.25
C ILE A 38 -4.09 -3.20 -20.23
N GLY A 39 -4.31 -1.91 -20.53
CA GLY A 39 -4.04 -0.80 -19.61
C GLY A 39 -4.86 -0.89 -18.32
N LEU A 40 -6.15 -1.25 -18.41
CA LEU A 40 -7.00 -1.48 -17.25
C LEU A 40 -6.49 -2.64 -16.39
N TYR A 41 -6.08 -3.75 -17.01
CA TYR A 41 -5.51 -4.89 -16.29
C TYR A 41 -4.23 -4.49 -15.55
N LEU A 42 -3.30 -3.86 -16.26
CA LEU A 42 -2.03 -3.43 -15.67
C LEU A 42 -2.24 -2.41 -14.54
N THR A 43 -3.11 -1.41 -14.73
CA THR A 43 -3.38 -0.41 -13.68
C THR A 43 -4.01 -1.02 -12.45
N VAL A 44 -5.00 -1.91 -12.58
CA VAL A 44 -5.64 -2.58 -11.43
C VAL A 44 -4.63 -3.46 -10.69
N VAL A 45 -3.90 -4.31 -11.41
CA VAL A 45 -2.90 -5.20 -10.82
C VAL A 45 -1.78 -4.42 -10.14
N LEU A 46 -1.27 -3.35 -10.78
CA LEU A 46 -0.25 -2.49 -10.18
C LEU A 46 -0.78 -1.73 -8.96
N THR A 47 -2.03 -1.27 -8.99
CA THR A 47 -2.66 -0.57 -7.85
C THR A 47 -2.79 -1.52 -6.65
N ILE A 48 -3.27 -2.75 -6.89
CA ILE A 48 -3.34 -3.77 -5.83
C ILE A 48 -1.94 -4.12 -5.31
N GLY A 49 -0.97 -4.34 -6.21
CA GLY A 49 0.41 -4.61 -5.81
C GLY A 49 1.05 -3.48 -5.01
N ARG A 50 0.78 -2.22 -5.38
CA ARG A 50 1.22 -1.03 -4.64
C ARG A 50 0.54 -0.91 -3.29
N PHE A 51 -0.75 -1.15 -3.22
CA PHE A 51 -1.51 -1.14 -1.98
C PHE A 51 -0.95 -2.15 -0.99
N VAL A 52 -0.80 -3.41 -1.44
CA VAL A 52 -0.20 -4.48 -0.64
C VAL A 52 1.21 -4.11 -0.18
N ARG A 53 2.06 -3.60 -1.08
CA ARG A 53 3.41 -3.15 -0.74
C ARG A 53 3.40 -2.06 0.33
N LEU A 54 2.50 -1.08 0.23
CA LEU A 54 2.38 0.02 1.20
C LEU A 54 1.89 -0.49 2.55
N SER A 55 0.88 -1.36 2.57
CA SER A 55 0.34 -1.96 3.80
C SER A 55 1.41 -2.73 4.57
N PHE A 56 2.32 -3.45 3.90
CA PHE A 56 3.40 -4.15 4.57
C PHE A 56 4.62 -3.26 4.87
N SER A 57 4.96 -2.32 3.98
CA SER A 57 6.13 -1.45 4.18
C SER A 57 5.93 -0.44 5.31
N GLY A 58 4.69 -0.02 5.58
CA GLY A 58 4.38 0.91 6.67
C GLY A 58 4.49 0.29 8.07
N GLN A 59 4.42 -1.04 8.18
CA GLN A 59 4.38 -1.71 9.49
C GLN A 59 5.71 -1.65 10.22
N LEU A 60 6.85 -1.69 9.51
CA LEU A 60 8.18 -1.68 10.15
C LEU A 60 8.44 -0.39 10.94
N SER A 61 7.89 0.75 10.53
CA SER A 61 8.06 2.01 11.28
C SER A 61 7.34 1.98 12.63
N ARG A 62 6.34 1.11 12.80
CA ARG A 62 5.56 0.98 14.03
C ARG A 62 6.14 -0.07 14.99
N VAL A 63 6.91 -1.04 14.49
CA VAL A 63 7.53 -2.13 15.27
C VAL A 63 8.30 -1.61 16.47
N ILE A 64 9.06 -0.52 16.32
CA ILE A 64 9.84 0.09 17.41
C ILE A 64 8.97 0.50 18.59
N TYR A 65 7.71 0.90 18.36
CA TYR A 65 6.77 1.33 19.39
C TYR A 65 5.79 0.22 19.82
N GLU A 66 5.59 -0.81 19.01
CA GLU A 66 4.77 -1.98 19.34
C GLU A 66 5.52 -3.03 20.17
N GLN A 67 6.85 -3.10 20.06
CA GLN A 67 7.69 -4.12 20.68
C GLN A 67 8.51 -3.61 21.88
N LEU A 68 7.92 -2.76 22.73
CA LEU A 68 8.56 -2.35 24.00
C LEU A 68 8.40 -3.44 25.05
N HIS A 69 9.45 -3.67 25.85
CA HIS A 69 9.45 -4.75 26.83
C HIS A 69 8.77 -4.36 28.16
N ASP A 70 9.15 -3.20 28.70
CA ASP A 70 8.60 -2.61 29.91
C ASP A 70 8.34 -1.12 29.64
N VAL A 71 7.12 -0.65 29.90
CA VAL A 71 6.68 0.73 29.59
C VAL A 71 6.40 1.56 30.84
N ASP A 72 6.57 0.99 32.03
CA ASP A 72 6.21 1.65 33.29
C ASP A 72 6.97 2.97 33.47
N ASP A 73 8.27 2.99 33.17
CA ASP A 73 9.09 4.21 33.26
C ASP A 73 8.58 5.33 32.32
N LEU A 74 8.06 4.98 31.13
CA LEU A 74 7.48 5.94 30.18
C LEU A 74 6.13 6.48 30.66
N VAL A 75 5.32 5.62 31.31
CA VAL A 75 4.06 6.01 31.92
C VAL A 75 4.32 6.98 33.08
N ASP A 76 5.32 6.70 33.92
CA ASP A 76 5.75 7.59 35.00
C ASP A 76 6.17 8.96 34.46
N TYR A 77 6.94 9.02 33.36
CA TYR A 77 7.28 10.30 32.72
C TYR A 77 6.04 11.07 32.25
N CYS A 78 5.04 10.39 31.69
CA CYS A 78 3.79 11.02 31.27
C CYS A 78 2.98 11.54 32.48
N GLU A 79 2.99 10.80 33.60
CA GLU A 79 2.34 11.23 34.84
C GLU A 79 3.01 12.47 35.44
N VAL A 80 4.35 12.54 35.44
CA VAL A 80 5.05 13.72 35.95
C VAL A 80 4.75 14.97 35.11
N VAL A 81 4.61 14.84 33.78
CA VAL A 81 4.13 15.93 32.91
C VAL A 81 2.69 16.33 33.27
N TYR A 82 1.82 15.34 33.51
CA TYR A 82 0.44 15.60 33.92
C TYR A 82 0.36 16.35 35.25
N ILE A 83 1.16 15.97 36.25
CA ILE A 83 1.23 16.64 37.55
C ILE A 83 1.78 18.06 37.41
N ALA A 84 2.82 18.26 36.59
CA ALA A 84 3.38 19.59 36.34
C ALA A 84 2.34 20.55 35.73
N ARG A 85 1.53 20.03 34.79
CA ARG A 85 0.41 20.76 34.17
C ARG A 85 -0.68 21.09 35.18
N TYR A 86 -1.03 20.15 36.07
CA TYR A 86 -1.98 20.37 37.14
C TYR A 86 -1.50 21.44 38.15
N SER A 87 -0.19 21.46 38.40
CA SER A 87 0.46 22.41 39.31
C SER A 87 0.74 23.78 38.69
N VAL A 88 0.42 23.97 37.39
CA VAL A 88 0.62 25.23 36.65
C VAL A 88 2.10 25.68 36.63
N GLN A 89 3.02 24.71 36.64
CA GLN A 89 4.47 24.96 36.59
C GLN A 89 4.99 24.78 35.16
N TYR A 90 4.80 25.79 34.32
CA TYR A 90 5.07 25.69 32.88
C TYR A 90 6.55 25.47 32.52
N GLU A 91 7.49 26.05 33.27
CA GLU A 91 8.94 25.83 33.01
C GLU A 91 9.32 24.35 33.24
N LEU A 92 8.77 23.75 34.28
CA LEU A 92 8.99 22.33 34.59
C LEU A 92 8.29 21.42 33.57
N GLU A 93 7.04 21.74 33.21
CA GLU A 93 6.30 21.04 32.16
C GLU A 93 7.10 21.03 30.84
N GLU A 94 7.65 22.18 30.44
CA GLU A 94 8.46 22.31 29.22
C GLU A 94 9.72 21.45 29.28
N GLU A 95 10.45 21.47 30.40
CA GLU A 95 11.68 20.68 30.55
C GLU A 95 11.39 19.17 30.48
N LEU A 96 10.37 18.71 31.20
CA LEU A 96 9.91 17.32 31.20
C LEU A 96 9.47 16.89 29.79
N TYR A 97 8.69 17.72 29.12
CA TYR A 97 8.19 17.43 27.78
C TYR A 97 9.32 17.35 26.75
N ARG A 98 10.31 18.25 26.84
CA ARG A 98 11.51 18.21 25.99
C ARG A 98 12.30 16.92 26.20
N LYS A 99 12.42 16.44 27.44
CA LYS A 99 13.06 15.16 27.76
C LYS A 99 12.28 13.99 27.16
N LEU A 100 10.96 13.99 27.27
CA LEU A 100 10.08 12.98 26.68
C LEU A 100 10.24 12.91 25.15
N ILE A 101 10.20 14.05 24.45
CA ILE A 101 10.40 14.10 23.00
C ILE A 101 11.78 13.53 22.61
N LYS A 102 12.82 13.86 23.36
CA LYS A 102 14.18 13.36 23.09
C LYS A 102 14.23 11.83 23.15
N ILE A 103 13.51 11.22 24.09
CA ILE A 103 13.39 9.76 24.20
C ILE A 103 12.71 9.18 22.95
N PHE A 104 11.57 9.73 22.54
CA PHE A 104 10.85 9.24 21.35
C PHE A 104 11.59 9.45 20.02
N ARG A 105 12.48 10.46 19.95
CA ARG A 105 13.29 10.75 18.75
C ARG A 105 14.52 9.85 18.63
N THR A 106 15.03 9.31 19.74
CA THR A 106 16.24 8.49 19.76
C THR A 106 15.90 7.07 20.19
N PRO A 107 15.84 6.10 19.26
CA PRO A 107 15.43 4.73 19.59
C PRO A 107 16.37 4.05 20.60
N ASP A 108 17.64 4.43 20.66
CA ASP A 108 18.59 3.90 21.65
C ASP A 108 18.17 4.24 23.08
N LEU A 109 17.71 5.48 23.32
CA LEU A 109 17.23 5.90 24.64
C LEU A 109 15.92 5.23 24.99
N LEU A 110 15.02 5.08 24.02
CA LEU A 110 13.75 4.39 24.18
C LEU A 110 13.96 2.93 24.61
N ILE A 111 14.87 2.21 23.95
CA ILE A 111 15.17 0.80 24.27
C ILE A 111 15.85 0.67 25.63
N GLN A 112 16.75 1.59 25.99
CA GLN A 112 17.41 1.57 27.30
C GLN A 112 16.42 1.79 28.45
N LEU A 113 15.45 2.68 28.27
CA LEU A 113 14.40 2.95 29.26
C LEU A 113 13.36 1.84 29.34
N THR A 114 13.21 1.02 28.30
CA THR A 114 12.16 -0.02 28.23
C THR A 114 12.72 -1.44 28.39
N ARG A 115 13.96 -1.56 28.86
CA ARG A 115 14.64 -2.84 29.08
C ARG A 115 14.08 -3.53 30.32
N ARG A 116 13.86 -4.86 30.25
CA ARG A 116 13.52 -5.71 31.42
C ARG A 116 14.40 -5.41 32.63
N ARG A 117 13.78 -4.99 33.73
CA ARG A 117 14.42 -4.79 35.03
C ARG A 117 15.04 -6.08 35.59
N ASP A 118 14.52 -7.23 35.17
CA ASP A 118 14.98 -8.59 35.48
C ASP A 118 16.32 -8.97 34.81
N GLN A 119 16.82 -8.20 33.84
CA GLN A 119 18.19 -8.34 33.30
C GLN A 119 19.22 -7.40 33.95
N ALA A 120 18.83 -6.56 34.91
CA ALA A 120 19.79 -5.77 35.65
C ALA A 120 20.62 -6.71 36.54
N PRO A 121 21.97 -6.64 36.52
CA PRO A 121 22.78 -7.45 37.41
C PRO A 121 22.34 -7.19 38.87
N PRO A 122 22.19 -8.25 39.68
CA PRO A 122 21.65 -8.15 41.02
C PRO A 122 22.42 -7.10 41.83
N ALA A 123 21.72 -6.35 42.68
CA ALA A 123 22.23 -5.19 43.42
C ALA A 123 23.57 -5.46 44.16
N HIS A 124 23.84 -6.71 44.54
CA HIS A 124 25.12 -7.14 45.11
C HIS A 124 26.34 -6.79 44.25
N GLN A 125 26.21 -6.73 42.92
CA GLN A 125 27.32 -6.47 42.00
C GLN A 125 27.59 -4.97 41.77
N ARG A 126 26.64 -4.08 42.10
CA ARG A 126 26.80 -2.62 41.96
C ARG A 126 27.65 -2.00 43.07
N ILE A 127 27.76 -2.68 44.21
CA ILE A 127 28.56 -2.23 45.37
C ILE A 127 30.05 -2.56 45.13
N LEU A 128 30.35 -3.61 44.37
CA LEU A 128 31.72 -4.04 44.08
C LEU A 128 32.40 -3.26 42.94
N SER A 129 31.65 -2.59 42.07
CA SER A 129 32.21 -1.85 40.92
C SER A 129 32.44 -0.35 41.18
N ARG A 130 32.00 0.18 42.33
CA ARG A 130 32.15 1.60 42.71
C ARG A 130 33.32 1.84 43.67
N GLY A 131 34.08 0.80 43.99
CA GLY A 131 35.20 0.82 44.93
C GLY A 131 36.56 0.45 44.33
N ARG A 132 36.81 0.75 43.04
CA ARG A 132 38.14 0.66 42.44
C ARG A 132 38.48 1.96 41.72
#